data_AF-A0A3R6WTK4-F1
#
_entry.id   AF-A0A3R6WTK4-F1
#
_cell.length_a   1.000
_cell.length_b   1.000
_cell.length_c   1.000
_cell.angle_alpha   90.00
_cell.angle_beta   90.00
_cell.angle_gamma   90.00
#
_symmetry.space_group_name_H-M   'P 1'
#
loop_
_entity.id
_entity.type
_entity.pdbx_description
1 polymer ?
#
loop_
_entity_poly.entity_id
_entity_poly.type
_entity_poly.pdbx_seq_one_letter_code
_entity_poly.pdbx_strand_id
1 'polypeptide(L)'
;NVVVSEIKVAVCIYAFDLLFLNGKSFLKEPLQARREALKGMFQVTPGSFEFATSLDVANTKDDDMESTVEIVRNFLEEAVAGNCEGLMVKTLSTEATYEPANRSHKWLKLKKDYLDGIGDSTDLVPVGAFYGRGKRTGVYGAYLLACYDPETEMYQCITKV
;
A
#
# COMPACT_ATOMS: atom_id res chain seq x y z
N ASN A 1 -23.39 17.39 -7.04
CA ASN A 1 -22.84 18.69 -6.59
C ASN A 1 -22.70 18.65 -5.09
N VAL A 2 -21.47 18.71 -4.59
CA VAL A 2 -21.15 18.71 -3.15
C VAL A 2 -21.06 20.17 -2.70
N VAL A 3 -21.78 20.55 -1.64
CA VAL A 3 -21.68 21.89 -1.05
C VAL A 3 -20.44 21.92 -0.15
N VAL A 4 -19.46 22.76 -0.50
CA VAL A 4 -18.13 22.77 0.16
C VAL A 4 -18.24 23.04 1.67
N SER A 5 -19.20 23.87 2.09
CA SER A 5 -19.42 24.20 3.51
C SER A 5 -19.97 23.05 4.35
N GLU A 6 -20.42 21.95 3.74
CA GLU A 6 -20.95 20.77 4.44
C GLU A 6 -19.91 19.66 4.62
N ILE A 7 -18.69 19.86 4.10
CA ILE A 7 -17.60 18.88 4.22
C ILE A 7 -17.09 18.86 5.67
N LYS A 8 -17.31 17.73 6.35
CA LYS A 8 -16.89 17.52 7.75
C LYS A 8 -15.51 16.88 7.88
N VAL A 9 -15.07 16.14 6.87
CA VAL A 9 -13.79 15.42 6.88
C VAL A 9 -12.89 16.04 5.82
N ALA A 10 -11.83 16.68 6.29
CA ALA A 10 -10.78 17.19 5.40
C ALA A 10 -9.96 16.02 4.85
N VAL A 11 -9.48 16.18 3.62
CA VAL A 11 -8.66 15.17 2.91
C VAL A 11 -7.39 15.84 2.41
N CYS A 12 -6.26 15.16 2.57
CA CYS A 12 -5.00 15.51 1.94
C CYS A 12 -4.71 14.53 0.79
N ILE A 13 -4.31 15.06 -0.36
CA ILE A 13 -3.89 14.28 -1.53
C ILE A 13 -2.37 14.12 -1.48
N TYR A 14 -1.90 12.87 -1.41
CA TYR A 14 -0.49 12.53 -1.57
C TYR A 14 -0.22 12.05 -3.00
N ALA A 15 0.22 12.96 -3.87
CA ALA A 15 0.49 12.68 -5.27
C ALA A 15 1.80 11.92 -5.45
N PHE A 16 1.77 10.83 -6.24
CA PHE A 16 2.91 9.92 -6.39
C PHE A 16 3.28 9.57 -7.85
N ASP A 17 2.46 9.93 -8.83
CA ASP A 17 2.72 9.68 -10.26
C ASP A 17 1.98 10.68 -11.16
N LEU A 18 2.39 10.79 -12.41
CA LEU A 18 1.76 11.60 -13.45
C LEU A 18 1.68 10.79 -14.75
N LEU A 19 0.46 10.55 -15.23
CA LEU A 19 0.20 9.66 -16.36
C LEU A 19 -0.09 10.40 -17.67
N PHE A 20 -0.53 11.65 -17.58
CA PHE A 20 -0.91 12.48 -18.71
C PHE A 20 -0.76 13.96 -18.34
N LEU A 21 -0.21 14.76 -19.26
CA LEU A 21 -0.03 16.19 -19.06
C LEU A 21 -0.06 16.93 -20.39
N ASN A 22 -0.88 17.98 -20.49
CA ASN A 22 -0.94 18.89 -21.64
C ASN A 22 -1.08 18.20 -23.00
N GLY A 23 -1.96 17.19 -23.10
CA GLY A 23 -2.18 16.45 -24.35
C GLY A 23 -1.17 15.31 -24.58
N LYS A 24 -0.12 15.18 -23.76
CA LYS A 24 0.89 14.14 -23.87
C LYS A 24 0.64 13.01 -22.87
N SER A 25 0.63 11.77 -23.37
CA SER A 25 0.67 10.56 -22.53
C SER A 25 2.08 10.30 -22.00
N PHE A 26 2.17 9.96 -20.72
CA PHE A 26 3.42 9.62 -20.02
C PHE A 26 3.52 8.12 -19.71
N LEU A 27 2.58 7.28 -20.15
CA LEU A 27 2.55 5.86 -19.79
C LEU A 27 3.84 5.10 -20.19
N LYS A 28 4.41 5.45 -21.34
CA LYS A 28 5.65 4.85 -21.86
C LYS A 28 6.92 5.51 -21.32
N GLU A 29 6.80 6.58 -20.56
CA GLU A 29 7.93 7.27 -19.95
C GLU A 29 8.33 6.56 -18.65
N PRO A 30 9.63 6.50 -18.30
CA PRO A 30 10.08 5.94 -17.03
C PRO A 30 9.56 6.75 -15.84
N LEU A 31 9.38 6.10 -14.67
CA LEU A 31 8.88 6.75 -13.46
C LEU A 31 9.66 8.00 -13.09
N GLN A 32 10.97 8.01 -13.32
CA GLN A 32 11.81 9.19 -13.13
C GLN A 32 11.25 10.42 -13.85
N ALA A 33 11.04 10.32 -15.17
CA ALA A 33 10.53 11.42 -15.99
C ALA A 33 9.10 11.82 -15.59
N ARG A 34 8.26 10.84 -15.21
CA ARG A 34 6.89 11.13 -14.73
C ARG A 34 6.90 11.88 -13.40
N ARG A 35 7.79 11.49 -12.47
CA ARG A 35 7.95 12.13 -11.17
C ARG A 35 8.53 13.54 -11.29
N GLU A 36 9.49 13.75 -12.18
CA GLU A 36 10.03 15.07 -12.48
C GLU A 36 8.95 16.00 -13.06
N ALA A 37 8.18 15.52 -14.04
CA ALA A 37 7.05 16.26 -14.60
C ALA A 37 5.98 16.59 -13.54
N LEU A 38 5.67 15.64 -12.65
CA LEU A 38 4.75 15.84 -11.53
C LEU A 38 5.25 16.97 -10.60
N LYS A 39 6.50 16.88 -10.14
CA LYS A 39 7.08 17.87 -9.22
C LYS A 39 7.26 19.25 -9.86
N GLY A 40 7.49 19.31 -11.17
CA GLY A 40 7.61 20.57 -11.90
C GLY A 40 6.29 21.29 -12.17
N MET A 41 5.16 20.58 -12.10
CA MET A 41 3.85 21.13 -12.46
C MET A 41 2.98 21.54 -11.25
N PHE A 42 3.22 20.96 -10.07
CA PHE A 42 2.37 21.17 -8.89
C PHE A 42 3.14 21.82 -7.73
N GLN A 43 2.44 22.62 -6.94
CA GLN A 43 2.95 23.21 -5.71
C GLN A 43 2.33 22.54 -4.49
N VAL A 44 3.14 22.35 -3.44
CA VAL A 44 2.69 21.76 -2.18
C VAL A 44 1.83 22.74 -1.41
N THR A 45 0.68 22.26 -0.93
CA THR A 45 -0.20 22.95 0.02
C THR A 45 -0.36 22.02 1.23
N PRO A 46 0.34 22.30 2.36
CA PRO A 46 0.33 21.42 3.52
C PRO A 46 -1.09 21.09 4.00
N GLY A 47 -1.36 19.81 4.25
CA GLY A 47 -2.67 19.31 4.68
C GLY A 47 -3.74 19.25 3.58
N SER A 48 -3.41 19.56 2.33
CA SER A 48 -4.34 19.50 1.20
C SER A 48 -3.76 18.80 -0.03
N PHE A 49 -2.57 19.19 -0.48
CA PHE A 49 -1.87 18.55 -1.59
C PHE A 49 -0.38 18.48 -1.30
N GLU A 50 0.14 17.27 -1.21
CA GLU A 50 1.54 16.99 -0.92
C GLU A 50 2.04 15.91 -1.88
N PHE A 51 3.36 15.81 -2.05
CA PHE A 51 3.93 14.66 -2.76
C PHE A 51 4.13 13.51 -1.77
N ALA A 52 3.95 12.27 -2.23
CA ALA A 52 4.30 11.11 -1.43
C ALA A 52 5.79 11.17 -1.05
N THR A 53 6.09 11.07 0.25
CA THR A 53 7.46 10.96 0.77
C THR A 53 8.15 9.78 0.08
N SER A 54 9.36 10.01 -0.41
CA SER A 54 10.08 9.04 -1.24
C SER A 54 11.57 9.05 -0.95
N LEU A 55 12.18 7.88 -0.99
CA LEU A 55 13.62 7.67 -0.92
C LEU A 55 14.08 6.95 -2.19
N ASP A 56 15.13 7.48 -2.83
CA ASP A 56 15.79 6.83 -3.96
C ASP A 56 16.97 6.02 -3.44
N VAL A 57 17.00 4.74 -3.79
CA VAL A 57 18.06 3.80 -3.41
C VAL A 57 18.78 3.35 -4.67
N ALA A 58 20.10 3.51 -4.70
CA ALA A 58 20.91 3.08 -5.84
C ALA A 58 20.99 1.54 -5.90
N ASN A 59 21.10 0.97 -7.10
CA ASN A 59 21.50 -0.42 -7.25
C ASN A 59 22.94 -0.56 -6.76
N THR A 60 23.10 -1.08 -5.55
CA THR A 60 24.41 -1.40 -5.01
C THR A 60 24.91 -2.71 -5.64
N LYS A 61 26.23 -2.86 -5.75
CA LYS A 61 26.84 -4.16 -6.07
C LYS A 61 26.60 -5.11 -4.88
N ASP A 62 26.70 -6.42 -5.12
CA ASP A 62 26.38 -7.45 -4.11
C ASP A 62 27.06 -7.23 -2.74
N ASP A 63 28.23 -6.60 -2.69
CA ASP A 63 28.98 -6.31 -1.46
C ASP A 63 28.31 -5.25 -0.54
N ASP A 64 27.32 -4.49 -1.04
CA ASP A 64 26.63 -3.38 -0.35
C ASP A 64 25.12 -3.66 -0.17
N MET A 65 24.70 -4.94 -0.23
CA MET A 65 23.30 -5.33 -0.07
C MET A 65 22.79 -5.09 1.35
N GLU A 66 23.58 -5.39 2.38
CA GLU A 66 23.19 -5.26 3.79
C GLU A 66 22.88 -3.80 4.15
N SER A 67 23.71 -2.86 3.68
CA SER A 67 23.51 -1.42 3.91
C SER A 67 22.24 -0.91 3.22
N THR A 68 21.94 -1.45 2.03
CA THR A 68 20.73 -1.12 1.27
C THR A 68 19.47 -1.64 1.98
N VAL A 69 19.51 -2.87 2.48
CA VAL A 69 18.41 -3.46 3.24
C VAL A 69 18.14 -2.63 4.50
N GLU A 70 19.18 -2.20 5.20
CA GLU A 70 19.06 -1.37 6.40
C GLU A 70 18.43 0.01 6.10
N ILE A 71 18.82 0.64 4.99
CA ILE A 71 18.20 1.90 4.53
C ILE A 71 16.69 1.71 4.27
N VAL A 72 16.31 0.63 3.57
CA VAL A 72 14.90 0.35 3.27
C VAL A 72 14.11 0.01 4.54
N ARG A 73 14.72 -0.72 5.49
CA ARG A 73 14.13 -1.05 6.79
C ARG A 73 13.83 0.22 7.59
N ASN A 74 14.81 1.11 7.73
CA ASN A 74 14.64 2.37 8.45
C ASN A 74 13.54 3.23 7.81
N PHE A 75 13.49 3.30 6.48
CA PHE A 75 12.43 4.03 5.78
C PHE A 75 11.03 3.38 5.97
N LEU A 76 10.96 2.05 6.10
CA LEU A 76 9.72 1.35 6.42
C LEU A 76 9.25 1.68 7.84
N GLU A 77 10.14 1.69 8.82
CA GLU A 77 9.84 2.06 10.20
C GLU A 77 9.35 3.51 10.30
N GLU A 78 10.00 4.44 9.61
CA GLU A 78 9.56 5.83 9.50
C GLU A 78 8.17 5.96 8.87
N ALA A 79 7.90 5.22 7.78
CA ALA A 79 6.60 5.23 7.13
C ALA A 79 5.49 4.73 8.06
N VAL A 80 5.74 3.64 8.79
CA VAL A 80 4.80 3.10 9.79
C VAL A 80 4.58 4.08 10.93
N ALA A 81 5.65 4.70 11.46
CA ALA A 81 5.55 5.74 12.48
C ALA A 81 4.75 6.97 11.98
N GLY A 82 4.80 7.24 10.68
CA GLY A 82 4.01 8.24 9.98
C GLY A 82 2.56 7.84 9.66
N ASN A 83 2.04 6.74 10.21
CA ASN A 83 0.71 6.18 9.96
C ASN A 83 0.48 5.68 8.51
N CYS A 84 1.54 5.35 7.76
CA CYS A 84 1.43 4.63 6.51
C CYS A 84 1.37 3.12 6.73
N GLU A 85 0.73 2.39 5.81
CA GLU A 85 0.66 0.91 5.85
C GLU A 85 2.03 0.24 5.61
N GLY A 86 2.92 0.93 4.89
CA GLY A 86 4.24 0.44 4.52
C GLY A 86 4.81 1.21 3.32
N LEU A 87 5.67 0.56 2.55
CA LEU A 87 6.35 1.14 1.40
C LEU A 87 5.82 0.64 0.06
N MET A 88 5.87 1.54 -0.93
CA MET A 88 5.75 1.19 -2.35
C MET A 88 7.14 1.29 -2.98
N VAL A 89 7.72 0.15 -3.35
CA VAL A 89 9.01 0.05 -4.05
C VAL A 89 8.75 0.07 -5.55
N LYS A 90 9.36 0.99 -6.28
CA LYS A 90 9.12 1.18 -7.72
C LYS A 90 10.43 1.26 -8.48
N THR A 91 10.52 0.57 -9.62
CA THR A 91 11.62 0.76 -10.55
C THR A 91 11.62 2.20 -11.09
N LEU A 92 12.78 2.85 -11.09
CA LEU A 92 12.89 4.28 -11.38
C LEU A 92 13.13 4.58 -12.87
N SER A 93 14.11 3.91 -13.48
CA SER A 93 14.57 4.19 -14.86
C SER A 93 14.48 2.97 -15.77
N THR A 94 15.00 1.81 -15.35
CA THR A 94 14.95 0.55 -16.12
C THR A 94 13.64 -0.18 -15.87
N GLU A 95 12.94 -0.62 -16.93
CA GLU A 95 11.65 -1.30 -16.81
C GLU A 95 10.65 -0.55 -15.90
N ALA A 96 10.57 0.77 -16.06
CA ALA A 96 9.88 1.69 -15.15
C ALA A 96 8.64 2.36 -15.76
N THR A 97 8.13 1.83 -16.87
CA THR A 97 6.91 2.31 -17.55
C THR A 97 5.66 2.03 -16.72
N TYR A 98 4.59 2.78 -16.98
CA TYR A 98 3.26 2.52 -16.41
C TYR A 98 2.45 1.65 -17.38
N GLU A 99 2.06 0.46 -16.92
CA GLU A 99 1.35 -0.53 -17.74
C GLU A 99 -0.05 -0.79 -17.15
N PRO A 100 -1.10 -0.12 -17.66
CA PRO A 100 -2.44 -0.31 -17.16
C PRO A 100 -2.88 -1.77 -17.29
N ALA A 101 -3.60 -2.28 -16.29
CA ALA A 101 -4.09 -3.65 -16.20
C ALA A 101 -3.00 -4.76 -16.19
N ASN A 102 -1.72 -4.41 -16.11
CA ASN A 102 -0.65 -5.38 -15.92
C ASN A 102 -0.23 -5.44 -14.44
N ARG A 103 -0.30 -6.64 -13.84
CA ARG A 103 0.25 -6.89 -12.50
C ARG A 103 1.70 -7.33 -12.66
N SER A 104 2.60 -6.37 -12.85
CA SER A 104 4.04 -6.60 -13.01
C SER A 104 4.80 -6.44 -11.68
N HIS A 105 6.07 -6.82 -11.67
CA HIS A 105 6.99 -6.59 -10.54
C HIS A 105 7.60 -5.19 -10.53
N LYS A 106 7.13 -4.27 -11.39
CA LYS A 106 7.64 -2.89 -11.45
C LYS A 106 7.35 -2.16 -10.14
N TRP A 107 6.20 -2.45 -9.53
CA TRP A 107 5.75 -1.88 -8.26
C TRP A 107 5.51 -3.00 -7.25
N LEU A 108 6.25 -2.97 -6.15
CA LEU A 108 6.11 -3.90 -5.04
C LEU A 108 5.59 -3.16 -3.82
N LYS A 109 4.71 -3.82 -3.07
CA LYS A 109 4.26 -3.35 -1.76
C LYS A 109 5.06 -4.09 -0.69
N LEU A 110 5.69 -3.36 0.20
CA LEU A 110 6.36 -3.90 1.38
C LEU A 110 5.59 -3.41 2.61
N LYS A 111 4.95 -4.33 3.31
CA LYS A 111 4.10 -4.02 4.47
C LYS A 111 4.73 -4.54 5.74
N LYS A 112 4.39 -3.89 6.85
CA LYS A 112 4.75 -4.35 8.19
C LYS A 112 4.33 -5.80 8.44
N ASP A 113 3.13 -6.19 7.98
CA ASP A 113 2.57 -7.54 8.14
C ASP A 113 3.35 -8.63 7.40
N TYR A 114 4.30 -8.28 6.53
CA TYR A 114 5.17 -9.24 5.84
C TYR A 114 6.42 -9.58 6.65
N LEU A 115 6.67 -8.85 7.74
CA LEU A 115 7.79 -9.10 8.63
C LEU A 115 7.34 -10.02 9.76
N ASP A 116 8.05 -11.13 9.92
CA ASP A 116 7.77 -12.12 10.96
C ASP A 116 7.80 -11.47 12.36
N GLY A 117 6.74 -11.70 13.13
CA GLY A 117 6.63 -11.25 14.53
C GLY A 117 6.25 -9.77 14.73
N ILE A 118 6.00 -9.02 13.65
CA ILE A 118 5.72 -7.57 13.73
C ILE A 118 4.23 -7.24 13.47
N GLY A 119 3.49 -8.10 12.76
CA GLY A 119 2.05 -7.94 12.52
C GLY A 119 1.18 -8.43 13.69
N ASP A 120 0.00 -7.83 13.84
CA ASP A 120 -1.00 -8.29 14.81
C ASP A 120 -1.49 -9.68 14.39
N SER A 121 -1.33 -10.66 15.29
CA SER A 121 -1.82 -12.02 15.10
C SER A 121 -2.72 -12.39 16.26
N THR A 122 -3.83 -13.07 15.97
CA THR A 122 -4.83 -13.47 16.96
C THR A 122 -5.24 -14.92 16.75
N ASP A 123 -5.32 -15.67 17.84
CA ASP A 123 -5.89 -17.01 17.85
C ASP A 123 -7.42 -16.91 17.95
N LEU A 124 -8.13 -17.42 16.93
CA LEU A 124 -9.59 -17.36 16.85
C LEU A 124 -10.19 -18.75 16.64
N VAL A 125 -11.41 -18.94 17.13
CA VAL A 125 -12.15 -20.21 17.00
C VAL A 125 -13.11 -20.14 15.80
N PRO A 126 -13.05 -21.11 14.86
CA PRO A 126 -14.07 -21.23 13.82
C PRO A 126 -15.41 -21.65 14.42
N VAL A 127 -16.43 -20.80 14.30
CA VAL A 127 -17.79 -21.03 14.83
C VAL A 127 -18.84 -21.22 13.73
N GLY A 128 -18.45 -21.04 12.46
CA GLY A 128 -19.33 -21.27 11.31
C GLY A 128 -18.56 -21.35 9.99
N ALA A 129 -19.24 -21.81 8.94
CA ALA A 129 -18.68 -21.92 7.60
C ALA A 129 -19.70 -21.52 6.53
N PHE A 130 -19.22 -20.96 5.41
CA PHE A 130 -20.02 -20.55 4.27
C PHE A 130 -19.66 -21.39 3.05
N TYR A 131 -20.66 -21.90 2.34
CA TYR A 131 -20.42 -22.59 1.07
C TYR A 131 -19.72 -21.68 0.06
N GLY A 132 -18.67 -22.21 -0.56
CA GLY A 132 -17.92 -21.51 -1.58
C GLY A 132 -18.72 -21.32 -2.86
N ARG A 133 -18.39 -20.24 -3.58
CA ARG A 133 -18.99 -19.89 -4.87
C ARG A 133 -17.91 -19.83 -5.94
N GLY A 134 -18.27 -20.00 -7.21
CA GLY A 134 -17.35 -19.92 -8.34
C GLY A 134 -16.26 -21.00 -8.26
N LYS A 135 -14.99 -20.58 -8.21
CA LYS A 135 -13.83 -21.50 -8.11
C LYS A 135 -13.83 -22.38 -6.85
N ARG A 136 -14.57 -22.02 -5.80
CA ARG A 136 -14.66 -22.79 -4.54
C ARG A 136 -15.99 -23.55 -4.40
N THR A 137 -16.70 -23.81 -5.49
CA THR A 137 -17.96 -24.59 -5.45
C THR A 137 -17.67 -26.03 -5.02
N GLY A 138 -18.50 -26.58 -4.12
CA GLY A 138 -18.35 -27.94 -3.58
C GLY A 138 -17.55 -28.05 -2.28
N VAL A 139 -16.97 -26.94 -1.80
CA VAL A 139 -16.27 -26.85 -0.50
C VAL A 139 -16.73 -25.62 0.29
N TYR A 140 -16.34 -25.51 1.56
CA TYR A 140 -16.50 -24.26 2.30
C TYR A 140 -15.51 -23.21 1.78
N GLY A 141 -16.03 -22.04 1.42
CA GLY A 141 -15.27 -20.96 0.82
C GLY A 141 -14.80 -19.90 1.81
N ALA A 142 -15.42 -19.85 2.99
CA ALA A 142 -15.07 -18.93 4.06
C ALA A 142 -15.52 -19.47 5.43
N TYR A 143 -14.88 -19.03 6.50
CA TYR A 143 -15.18 -19.41 7.89
C TYR A 143 -15.51 -18.18 8.73
N LEU A 144 -16.50 -18.29 9.62
CA LEU A 144 -16.80 -17.29 10.64
C LEU A 144 -15.93 -17.58 11.88
N LEU A 145 -15.13 -16.60 12.28
CA LEU A 145 -14.20 -16.73 13.40
C LEU A 145 -14.69 -15.88 14.58
N ALA A 146 -14.48 -16.40 15.80
CA ALA A 146 -14.86 -15.74 17.04
C ALA A 146 -13.71 -15.74 18.06
N CYS A 147 -13.66 -14.70 18.89
CA CYS A 147 -12.82 -14.66 20.10
C CYS A 147 -13.64 -15.08 21.33
N TYR A 148 -12.96 -15.59 22.35
CA TYR A 148 -13.60 -15.94 23.62
C TYR A 148 -13.64 -14.72 24.54
N ASP A 149 -14.82 -14.39 25.06
CA ASP A 149 -15.02 -13.38 26.10
C ASP A 149 -15.14 -14.07 27.48
N PRO A 150 -14.16 -13.90 28.37
CA PRO A 150 -14.16 -14.54 29.69
C PRO A 150 -15.19 -13.97 30.66
N GLU A 151 -15.71 -12.76 30.45
CA GLU A 151 -16.70 -12.16 31.35
C GLU A 151 -18.10 -12.74 31.11
N THR A 152 -18.42 -12.99 29.85
CA THR A 152 -19.72 -13.54 29.45
C THR A 152 -19.68 -15.05 29.20
N GLU A 153 -18.48 -15.65 29.20
CA GLU A 153 -18.21 -17.05 28.86
C GLU A 153 -18.75 -17.43 27.46
N MET A 154 -18.74 -16.49 26.52
CA MET A 154 -19.29 -16.66 25.17
C MET A 154 -18.27 -16.37 24.07
N TYR A 155 -18.47 -17.00 22.92
CA TYR A 155 -17.72 -16.69 21.71
C TYR A 155 -18.36 -15.53 20.94
N GLN A 156 -17.58 -14.46 20.72
CA GLN A 156 -18.00 -13.27 20.00
C GLN A 156 -17.42 -13.25 18.60
N CYS A 157 -18.27 -13.21 17.58
CA CYS A 157 -17.86 -13.21 16.18
C CYS A 157 -17.12 -11.91 15.83
N ILE A 158 -15.91 -12.03 15.25
CA ILE A 158 -15.06 -10.88 14.92
C ILE A 158 -14.86 -10.70 13.42
N THR A 159 -14.64 -11.79 12.68
CA THR A 159 -14.30 -11.71 11.26
C THR A 159 -14.69 -12.96 10.49
N LYS A 160 -14.63 -12.85 9.16
CA LYS A 160 -14.79 -13.96 8.24
C LYS A 160 -13.53 -14.07 7.39
N VAL A 161 -12.94 -15.26 7.33
CA VAL A 161 -11.73 -15.57 6.54
C VAL A 161 -12.04 -16.46 5.35
#